data_AF-A0A7G1HNV9-F1
#
_entry.id   AF-A0A7G1HNV9-F1
#
_cell.length_a   1.000
_cell.length_b   1.000
_cell.length_c   1.000
_cell.angle_alpha   90.00
_cell.angle_beta   90.00
_cell.angle_gamma   90.00
#
_symmetry.space_group_name_H-M   'P 1'
#
loop_
_entity.id
_entity.type
_entity.pdbx_description
1 polymer ?
#
loop_
_entity_poly.entity_id
_entity_poly.type
_entity_poly.pdbx_seq_one_letter_code
_entity_poly.pdbx_strand_id
1 'polypeptide(L)'
;MFGKFSNDTQENPKDAQNFKNFQEKHNKPTENTELVEKNKALATEKENLTKDKENLTKDKAELQKQVKDLENKKAELLTENQNLAKQKTELTSKNAELQKQVKALEQSQQVLQNEKAELTNENTKLKNEKTELTEKNKALTAEKDKLERESKNLTKDKTDLTSKNAELQKQVNELEQSQQVLKNEKAELERRHAPYQKLEKLYEVFLEVKDRLNFNFVATTHSAMDLIASVLSDSKYYLENLYNQASQELSDKRSDKGEKLAELFDLLFEYVKDSKFERLKEPSAYDYSCKTLYPEQNTSQKMQRVVLRGYKHNDKVYHTIVDMGS
;
A
#
# COMPACT_ATOMS: atom_id res chain seq x y z
N MET A 1 32.20 36.44 149.57
CA MET A 1 33.00 37.33 150.45
C MET A 1 33.96 38.07 149.53
N PHE A 2 33.68 39.31 149.09
CA PHE A 2 33.72 40.58 149.83
C PHE A 2 35.00 40.78 150.65
N GLY A 3 35.76 41.84 150.31
CA GLY A 3 36.90 42.40 151.06
C GLY A 3 38.15 42.54 150.16
N LYS A 4 38.44 43.59 149.39
CA LYS A 4 38.35 45.06 149.55
C LYS A 4 39.52 45.66 150.37
N PHE A 5 40.11 46.73 149.82
CA PHE A 5 40.91 47.81 150.45
C PHE A 5 42.38 47.51 150.85
N SER A 6 43.32 48.45 150.98
CA SER A 6 43.53 49.87 150.60
C SER A 6 44.83 50.30 151.34
N ASN A 7 45.53 51.33 150.83
CA ASN A 7 46.37 52.30 151.59
C ASN A 7 47.57 51.72 152.38
N ASP A 8 48.60 52.44 152.82
CA ASP A 8 49.17 53.78 152.64
C ASP A 8 50.52 53.73 153.41
N THR A 9 51.38 54.74 153.21
CA THR A 9 52.36 55.28 154.21
C THR A 9 53.57 54.40 154.62
N GLN A 10 54.76 54.88 154.98
CA GLN A 10 55.32 56.21 155.30
C GLN A 10 56.88 56.16 155.35
N GLU A 11 57.49 57.34 155.22
CA GLU A 11 58.75 57.91 155.80
C GLU A 11 59.78 57.04 156.60
N ASN A 12 61.09 57.21 156.25
CA ASN A 12 62.34 57.54 157.03
C ASN A 12 62.48 57.14 158.56
N PRO A 13 63.64 57.19 159.29
CA PRO A 13 65.06 57.53 159.01
C PRO A 13 66.18 56.65 159.70
N LYS A 14 67.46 57.02 159.44
CA LYS A 14 68.72 57.01 160.26
C LYS A 14 68.98 55.94 161.37
N ASP A 15 70.17 55.30 161.32
CA ASP A 15 71.20 55.13 162.37
C ASP A 15 72.20 54.01 161.95
N ALA A 16 73.51 54.24 161.82
CA ALA A 16 74.59 54.29 162.81
C ALA A 16 75.09 52.91 163.34
N GLN A 17 76.33 52.59 162.94
CA GLN A 17 77.37 51.81 163.65
C GLN A 17 77.18 50.28 163.93
N ASN A 18 78.16 49.49 163.45
CA ASN A 18 79.22 48.85 164.27
C ASN A 18 79.48 47.31 164.09
N PHE A 19 80.79 46.98 164.05
CA PHE A 19 81.50 45.71 164.39
C PHE A 19 81.72 44.55 163.37
N LYS A 20 82.98 44.53 162.87
CA LYS A 20 84.05 43.49 162.98
C LYS A 20 84.21 42.31 161.98
N ASN A 21 85.40 42.37 161.34
CA ASN A 21 86.47 41.34 161.20
C ASN A 21 86.17 39.99 160.52
N PHE A 22 86.79 39.75 159.36
CA PHE A 22 88.12 39.07 159.28
C PHE A 22 88.70 39.20 157.85
N GLN A 23 89.99 39.52 157.75
CA GLN A 23 90.80 39.55 156.52
C GLN A 23 91.59 38.23 156.35
N GLU A 24 92.14 38.07 155.14
CA GLU A 24 93.08 37.04 154.62
C GLU A 24 92.42 35.82 153.96
N LYS A 25 92.76 35.36 152.75
CA LYS A 25 93.82 35.66 151.75
C LYS A 25 93.41 35.03 150.40
N HIS A 26 93.93 35.59 149.29
CA HIS A 26 93.65 35.31 147.87
C HIS A 26 94.00 33.90 147.34
N ASN A 27 93.26 33.37 146.35
CA ASN A 27 93.67 33.32 144.92
C ASN A 27 92.62 32.67 143.96
N LYS A 28 92.17 33.46 142.96
CA LYS A 28 91.36 33.08 141.77
C LYS A 28 92.26 33.23 140.52
N PRO A 29 92.58 32.15 139.76
CA PRO A 29 92.75 32.30 138.30
C PRO A 29 92.48 31.03 137.44
N THR A 30 91.67 30.05 137.87
CA THR A 30 91.45 28.79 137.08
C THR A 30 90.02 28.62 136.56
N GLU A 31 88.98 28.79 137.38
CA GLU A 31 87.58 28.67 136.92
C GLU A 31 87.14 29.83 136.00
N ASN A 32 87.71 31.03 136.18
CA ASN A 32 87.36 32.20 135.37
C ASN A 32 87.91 32.09 133.93
N THR A 33 89.02 31.38 133.75
CA THR A 33 89.68 31.15 132.45
C THR A 33 88.94 30.08 131.64
N GLU A 34 88.52 28.98 132.28
CA GLU A 34 87.68 27.96 131.65
C GLU A 34 86.30 28.50 131.24
N LEU A 35 85.67 29.34 132.08
CA LEU A 35 84.41 30.01 131.74
C LEU A 35 84.56 31.00 130.57
N VAL A 36 85.70 31.71 130.48
CA VAL A 36 86.01 32.60 129.35
C VAL A 36 86.20 31.81 128.06
N GLU A 37 86.89 30.68 128.08
CA GLU A 37 87.05 29.82 126.90
C GLU A 37 85.72 29.19 126.47
N LYS A 38 84.89 28.73 127.42
CA LYS A 38 83.56 28.18 127.14
C LYS A 38 82.60 29.23 126.58
N ASN A 39 82.66 30.47 127.09
CA ASN A 39 81.90 31.61 126.55
C ASN A 39 82.37 32.00 125.14
N LYS A 40 83.68 31.90 124.86
CA LYS A 40 84.23 32.13 123.53
C LYS A 40 83.79 31.05 122.54
N ALA A 41 83.82 29.77 122.94
CA ALA A 41 83.32 28.65 122.14
C ALA A 41 81.81 28.76 121.87
N LEU A 42 81.01 29.09 122.89
CA LEU A 42 79.57 29.33 122.75
C LEU A 42 79.26 30.55 121.86
N ALA A 43 80.09 31.59 121.90
CA ALA A 43 79.95 32.74 120.99
C ALA A 43 80.23 32.34 119.54
N THR A 44 81.27 31.54 119.28
CA THR A 44 81.57 31.00 117.95
C THR A 44 80.47 30.06 117.45
N GLU A 45 79.96 29.18 118.31
CA GLU A 45 78.84 28.29 117.99
C GLU A 45 77.56 29.08 117.68
N LYS A 46 77.26 30.12 118.46
CA LYS A 46 76.14 31.04 118.20
C LYS A 46 76.29 31.78 116.87
N GLU A 47 77.50 32.20 116.51
CA GLU A 47 77.79 32.83 115.22
C GLU A 47 77.58 31.84 114.05
N ASN A 48 78.07 30.60 114.19
CA ASN A 48 77.85 29.54 113.20
C ASN A 48 76.37 29.18 113.04
N LEU A 49 75.64 29.00 114.14
CA LEU A 49 74.19 28.78 114.12
C LEU A 49 73.42 29.94 113.49
N THR A 50 73.91 31.18 113.65
CA THR A 50 73.33 32.35 112.99
C THR A 50 73.56 32.29 111.48
N LYS A 51 74.76 31.94 111.03
CA LYS A 51 75.09 31.75 109.60
C LYS A 51 74.28 30.60 108.97
N ASP A 52 74.17 29.47 109.67
CA ASP A 52 73.38 28.32 109.20
C ASP A 52 71.90 28.68 109.09
N LYS A 53 71.37 29.44 110.05
CA LYS A 53 70.00 29.95 109.99
C LYS A 53 69.79 30.89 108.81
N GLU A 54 70.74 31.78 108.52
CA GLU A 54 70.70 32.67 107.35
C GLU A 54 70.74 31.88 106.04
N ASN A 55 71.61 30.86 105.95
CA ASN A 55 71.71 29.98 104.77
C ASN A 55 70.42 29.17 104.56
N LEU A 56 69.88 28.54 105.61
CA LEU A 56 68.60 27.83 105.55
C LEU A 56 67.44 28.75 105.15
N THR A 57 67.49 30.04 105.56
CA THR A 57 66.48 31.03 105.17
C THR A 57 66.58 31.35 103.67
N LYS A 58 67.80 31.47 103.13
CA LYS A 58 68.03 31.64 101.68
C LYS A 58 67.60 30.42 100.88
N ASP A 59 67.97 29.21 101.30
CA ASP A 59 67.59 27.96 100.64
C ASP A 59 66.07 27.78 100.63
N LYS A 60 65.41 28.11 101.74
CA LYS A 60 63.93 28.10 101.82
C LYS A 60 63.30 29.07 100.83
N ALA A 61 63.86 30.27 100.66
CA ALA A 61 63.37 31.25 99.69
C ALA A 61 63.59 30.79 98.24
N GLU A 62 64.75 30.20 97.94
CA GLU A 62 65.07 29.63 96.62
C GLU A 62 64.12 28.48 96.27
N LEU A 63 63.90 27.54 97.20
CA LEU A 63 62.94 26.44 97.04
C LEU A 63 61.52 26.95 96.83
N GLN A 64 61.08 27.98 97.58
CA GLN A 64 59.77 28.59 97.37
C GLN A 64 59.63 29.19 95.97
N LYS A 65 60.69 29.80 95.43
CA LYS A 65 60.71 30.30 94.05
C LYS A 65 60.60 29.15 93.04
N GLN A 66 61.38 28.10 93.21
CA GLN A 66 61.32 26.91 92.33
C GLN A 66 59.94 26.24 92.36
N VAL A 67 59.31 26.12 93.52
CA VAL A 67 57.94 25.59 93.64
C VAL A 67 56.97 26.46 92.84
N LYS A 68 57.04 27.78 92.96
CA LYS A 68 56.18 28.71 92.21
C LYS A 68 56.39 28.62 90.70
N ASP A 69 57.65 28.48 90.25
CA ASP A 69 57.97 28.31 88.82
C ASP A 69 57.43 26.97 88.27
N LEU A 70 57.54 25.88 89.06
CA LEU A 70 56.96 24.58 88.70
C LEU A 70 55.42 24.62 88.67
N GLU A 71 54.79 25.33 89.60
CA GLU A 71 53.34 25.54 89.61
C GLU A 71 52.87 26.29 88.35
N ASN A 72 53.59 27.35 87.96
CA ASN A 72 53.31 28.09 86.72
C ASN A 72 53.47 27.19 85.49
N LYS A 73 54.58 26.44 85.39
CA LYS A 73 54.83 25.52 84.27
C LYS A 73 53.79 24.41 84.19
N LYS A 74 53.32 23.91 85.33
CA LYS A 74 52.22 22.94 85.40
C LYS A 74 50.91 23.52 84.88
N ALA A 75 50.61 24.79 85.21
CA ALA A 75 49.43 25.48 84.70
C ALA A 75 49.49 25.68 83.18
N GLU A 76 50.64 26.11 82.64
CA GLU A 76 50.87 26.25 81.20
C GLU A 76 50.67 24.93 80.45
N LEU A 77 51.26 23.83 80.95
CA LEU A 77 51.10 22.49 80.36
C LEU A 77 49.66 21.99 80.43
N LEU A 78 48.91 22.32 81.49
CA LEU A 78 47.48 22.01 81.58
C LEU A 78 46.68 22.74 80.50
N THR A 79 46.95 24.03 80.29
CA THR A 79 46.30 24.83 79.23
C THR A 79 46.65 24.30 77.84
N GLU A 80 47.92 23.96 77.59
CA GLU A 80 48.35 23.39 76.32
C GLU A 80 47.69 22.03 76.03
N ASN A 81 47.61 21.15 77.03
CA ASN A 81 46.90 19.87 76.91
C ASN A 81 45.40 20.04 76.61
N GLN A 82 44.75 21.02 77.24
CA GLN A 82 43.35 21.35 76.93
C GLN A 82 43.17 21.84 75.49
N ASN A 83 44.11 22.66 75.00
CA ASN A 83 44.08 23.16 73.62
C ASN A 83 44.33 22.03 72.61
N LEU A 84 45.30 21.15 72.85
CA LEU A 84 45.56 19.98 72.02
C LEU A 84 44.36 19.01 72.00
N ALA A 85 43.69 18.82 73.15
CA ALA A 85 42.48 18.01 73.22
C ALA A 85 41.36 18.59 72.34
N LYS A 86 41.14 19.91 72.37
CA LYS A 86 40.17 20.59 71.50
C LYS A 86 40.52 20.42 70.02
N GLN A 87 41.77 20.68 69.64
CA GLN A 87 42.23 20.49 68.25
C GLN A 87 42.03 19.05 67.78
N LYS A 88 42.33 18.05 68.62
CA LYS A 88 42.09 16.64 68.31
C LYS A 88 40.61 16.35 68.05
N THR A 89 39.71 16.90 68.85
CA THR A 89 38.26 16.74 68.63
C THR A 89 37.79 17.40 67.33
N GLU A 90 38.29 18.58 67.00
CA GLU A 90 37.96 19.28 65.75
C GLU A 90 38.45 18.52 64.52
N LEU A 91 39.70 18.02 64.54
CA LEU A 91 40.25 17.20 63.46
C LEU A 91 39.49 15.88 63.30
N THR A 92 39.09 15.26 64.40
CA THR A 92 38.27 14.03 64.36
C THR A 92 36.91 14.30 63.71
N SER A 93 36.27 15.43 64.03
CA SER A 93 35.01 15.85 63.41
C SER A 93 35.16 16.11 61.90
N LYS A 94 36.18 16.87 61.50
CA LYS A 94 36.48 17.14 60.09
C LYS A 94 36.77 15.86 59.30
N ASN A 95 37.50 14.91 59.88
CA ASN A 95 37.74 13.62 59.25
C ASN A 95 36.44 12.83 59.04
N ALA A 96 35.54 12.83 60.02
CA ALA A 96 34.24 12.17 59.87
C ALA A 96 33.38 12.82 58.77
N GLU A 97 33.43 14.15 58.65
CA GLU A 97 32.72 14.88 57.59
C GLU A 97 33.32 14.59 56.19
N LEU A 98 34.64 14.62 56.05
CA LEU A 98 35.32 14.26 54.81
C LEU A 98 35.02 12.82 54.38
N GLN A 99 34.98 11.87 55.32
CA GLN A 99 34.59 10.49 55.02
C GLN A 99 33.14 10.38 54.50
N LYS A 100 32.21 11.20 55.01
CA LYS A 100 30.85 11.25 54.47
C LYS A 100 30.82 11.82 53.05
N GLN A 101 31.59 12.88 52.79
CA GLN A 101 31.67 13.48 51.45
C GLN A 101 32.28 12.50 50.44
N VAL A 102 33.32 11.77 50.80
CA VAL A 102 33.93 10.72 49.94
C VAL A 102 32.90 9.67 49.56
N LYS A 103 32.15 9.13 50.54
CA LYS A 103 31.10 8.14 50.26
C LYS A 103 29.98 8.68 49.35
N ALA A 104 29.59 9.93 49.53
CA ALA A 104 28.58 10.57 48.68
C ALA A 104 29.09 10.74 47.23
N LEU A 105 30.37 11.11 47.05
CA LEU A 105 30.99 11.21 45.74
C LEU A 105 31.13 9.85 45.05
N GLU A 106 31.53 8.80 45.78
CA GLU A 106 31.58 7.42 45.25
C GLU A 106 30.20 6.96 44.74
N GLN A 107 29.14 7.23 45.51
CA GLN A 107 27.76 6.92 45.10
C GLN A 107 27.35 7.72 43.85
N SER A 108 27.64 9.02 43.82
CA SER A 108 27.34 9.87 42.67
C SER A 108 28.09 9.40 41.41
N GLN A 109 29.35 8.99 41.55
CA GLN A 109 30.15 8.46 40.45
C GLN A 109 29.57 7.16 39.90
N GLN A 110 29.07 6.27 40.77
CA GLN A 110 28.41 5.03 40.35
C GLN A 110 27.11 5.31 39.58
N VAL A 111 26.29 6.26 40.05
CA VAL A 111 25.06 6.67 39.34
C VAL A 111 25.38 7.19 37.94
N LEU A 112 26.36 8.10 37.82
CA LEU A 112 26.79 8.65 36.54
C LEU A 112 27.34 7.58 35.58
N GLN A 113 28.03 6.57 36.09
CA GLN A 113 28.48 5.44 35.26
C GLN A 113 27.30 4.62 34.72
N ASN A 114 26.28 4.38 35.55
CA ASN A 114 25.09 3.66 35.15
C ASN A 114 24.29 4.44 34.10
N GLU A 115 24.03 5.73 34.33
CA GLU A 115 23.35 6.62 33.36
C GLU A 115 24.09 6.66 32.02
N LYS A 116 25.43 6.73 32.05
CA LYS A 116 26.25 6.69 30.84
C LYS A 116 26.08 5.38 30.07
N ALA A 117 26.00 4.24 30.77
CA ALA A 117 25.78 2.94 30.14
C ALA A 117 24.38 2.86 29.49
N GLU A 118 23.34 3.34 30.19
CA GLU A 118 21.97 3.40 29.66
C GLU A 118 21.88 4.27 28.41
N LEU A 119 22.45 5.48 28.44
CA LEU A 119 22.50 6.37 27.28
C LEU A 119 23.27 5.77 26.10
N THR A 120 24.32 4.99 26.36
CA THR A 120 25.08 4.30 25.31
C THR A 120 24.24 3.20 24.65
N ASN A 121 23.46 2.46 25.45
CA ASN A 121 22.55 1.43 24.94
C ASN A 121 21.42 2.04 24.11
N GLU A 122 20.79 3.12 24.60
CA GLU A 122 19.70 3.79 23.87
C GLU A 122 20.21 4.39 22.54
N ASN A 123 21.40 5.01 22.54
CA ASN A 123 22.02 5.49 21.30
C ASN A 123 22.27 4.36 20.30
N THR A 124 22.66 3.18 20.77
CA THR A 124 22.88 2.01 19.91
C THR A 124 21.56 1.54 19.30
N LYS A 125 20.49 1.48 20.10
CA LYS A 125 19.15 1.12 19.64
C LYS A 125 18.63 2.11 18.58
N LEU A 126 18.71 3.42 18.85
CA LEU A 126 18.30 4.46 17.91
C LEU A 126 19.09 4.42 16.60
N LYS A 127 20.39 4.09 16.65
CA LYS A 127 21.22 3.94 15.45
C LYS A 127 20.77 2.74 14.59
N ASN A 128 20.38 1.64 15.23
CA ASN A 128 19.85 0.47 14.53
C ASN A 128 18.49 0.78 13.89
N GLU A 129 17.56 1.38 14.64
CA GLU A 129 16.24 1.82 14.12
C GLU A 129 16.39 2.79 12.94
N LYS A 130 17.32 3.74 13.02
CA LYS A 130 17.62 4.66 11.91
C LYS A 130 18.11 3.91 10.66
N THR A 131 18.92 2.88 10.84
CA THR A 131 19.44 2.05 9.73
C THR A 131 18.29 1.27 9.08
N GLU A 132 17.44 0.62 9.88
CA GLU A 132 16.26 -0.11 9.38
C GLU A 132 15.29 0.81 8.62
N LEU A 133 15.00 1.99 9.15
CA LEU A 133 14.15 2.99 8.48
C LEU A 133 14.76 3.47 7.17
N THR A 134 16.08 3.63 7.13
CA THR A 134 16.80 4.03 5.90
C THR A 134 16.66 2.97 4.82
N GLU A 135 16.82 1.69 5.17
CA GLU A 135 16.65 0.58 4.21
C GLU A 135 15.19 0.42 3.75
N LYS A 136 14.21 0.56 4.65
CA LYS A 136 12.78 0.58 4.27
C LYS A 136 12.47 1.71 3.28
N ASN A 137 13.01 2.90 3.50
CA ASN A 137 12.81 4.03 2.58
C ASN A 137 13.44 3.79 1.20
N LYS A 138 14.61 3.15 1.14
CA LYS A 138 15.22 2.76 -0.15
C LYS A 138 14.33 1.74 -0.88
N ALA A 139 13.83 0.73 -0.18
CA ALA A 139 12.95 -0.28 -0.76
C ALA A 139 11.65 0.32 -1.31
N LEU A 140 11.00 1.19 -0.52
CA LEU A 140 9.78 1.91 -0.96
C LEU A 140 10.04 2.81 -2.17
N THR A 141 11.20 3.47 -2.23
CA THR A 141 11.58 4.30 -3.37
C THR A 141 11.74 3.44 -4.64
N ALA A 142 12.41 2.29 -4.53
CA ALA A 142 12.57 1.37 -5.66
C ALA A 142 11.23 0.78 -6.15
N GLU A 143 10.32 0.46 -5.22
CA GLU A 143 8.97 -0.01 -5.55
C GLU A 143 8.14 1.08 -6.25
N LYS A 144 8.22 2.32 -5.77
CA LYS A 144 7.58 3.47 -6.43
C LYS A 144 8.08 3.64 -7.88
N ASP A 145 9.39 3.58 -8.10
CA ASP A 145 9.98 3.69 -9.45
C ASP A 145 9.57 2.53 -10.37
N LYS A 146 9.35 1.33 -9.80
CA LYS A 146 8.83 0.18 -10.55
C LYS A 146 7.38 0.40 -10.96
N LEU A 147 6.52 0.82 -10.03
CA LEU A 147 5.11 1.09 -10.30
C LEU A 147 4.92 2.23 -11.32
N GLU A 148 5.77 3.26 -11.27
CA GLU A 148 5.71 4.36 -12.25
C GLU A 148 6.04 3.86 -13.67
N ARG A 149 7.02 2.95 -13.81
CA ARG A 149 7.34 2.31 -15.10
C ARG A 149 6.20 1.44 -15.61
N GLU A 150 5.61 0.61 -14.76
CA GLU A 150 4.47 -0.23 -15.13
C GLU A 150 3.27 0.62 -15.57
N SER A 151 2.98 1.71 -14.86
CA SER A 151 1.91 2.66 -15.22
C SER A 151 2.13 3.31 -16.60
N LYS A 152 3.38 3.73 -16.90
CA LYS A 152 3.73 4.26 -18.22
C LYS A 152 3.54 3.21 -19.33
N ASN A 153 3.93 1.96 -19.09
CA ASN A 153 3.75 0.88 -20.06
C ASN A 153 2.26 0.58 -20.31
N LEU A 154 1.45 0.46 -19.25
CA LEU A 154 0.00 0.26 -19.36
C LEU A 154 -0.68 1.40 -20.12
N THR A 155 -0.23 2.64 -19.91
CA THR A 155 -0.75 3.80 -20.65
C THR A 155 -0.44 3.69 -22.14
N LYS A 156 0.77 3.26 -22.50
CA LYS A 156 1.15 3.01 -23.89
C LYS A 156 0.32 1.89 -24.52
N ASP A 157 0.20 0.75 -23.84
CA ASP A 157 -0.59 -0.39 -24.32
C ASP A 157 -2.06 0.00 -24.54
N LYS A 158 -2.63 0.81 -23.64
CA LYS A 158 -3.98 1.34 -23.78
C LYS A 158 -4.14 2.21 -25.02
N THR A 159 -3.18 3.09 -25.30
CA THR A 159 -3.18 3.92 -26.52
C THR A 159 -3.09 3.05 -27.76
N ASP A 160 -2.16 2.08 -27.80
CA ASP A 160 -1.97 1.18 -28.93
C ASP A 160 -3.23 0.34 -29.22
N LEU A 161 -3.88 -0.18 -28.17
CA LEU A 161 -5.14 -0.92 -28.29
C LEU A 161 -6.28 -0.02 -28.78
N THR A 162 -6.35 1.22 -28.30
CA THR A 162 -7.36 2.19 -28.75
C THR A 162 -7.21 2.48 -30.24
N SER A 163 -5.98 2.67 -30.72
CA SER A 163 -5.69 2.85 -32.15
C SER A 163 -6.05 1.62 -32.99
N LYS A 164 -5.70 0.41 -32.52
CA LYS A 164 -6.10 -0.84 -33.21
C LYS A 164 -7.61 -1.00 -33.29
N ASN A 165 -8.33 -0.63 -32.24
CA ASN A 165 -9.79 -0.74 -32.21
C ASN A 165 -10.45 0.25 -33.20
N ALA A 166 -9.91 1.47 -33.31
CA ALA A 166 -10.36 2.43 -34.31
C ALA A 166 -10.14 1.93 -35.74
N GLU A 167 -8.99 1.30 -36.01
CA GLU A 167 -8.68 0.71 -37.32
C GLU A 167 -9.60 -0.47 -37.64
N LEU A 168 -9.85 -1.36 -36.68
CA LEU A 168 -10.80 -2.47 -36.85
C LEU A 168 -12.22 -1.96 -37.12
N GLN A 169 -12.66 -0.92 -36.42
CA GLN A 169 -13.97 -0.32 -36.66
C GLN A 169 -14.09 0.24 -38.08
N LYS A 170 -13.02 0.84 -38.59
CA LYS A 170 -12.98 1.33 -39.97
C LYS A 170 -13.10 0.17 -40.97
N GLN A 171 -12.36 -0.92 -40.77
CA GLN A 171 -12.44 -2.11 -41.62
C GLN A 171 -13.84 -2.74 -41.60
N VAL A 172 -14.47 -2.84 -40.43
CA VAL A 172 -15.86 -3.34 -40.30
C VAL A 172 -16.81 -2.49 -41.15
N ASN A 173 -16.72 -1.16 -41.05
CA ASN A 173 -17.57 -0.27 -41.84
C ASN A 173 -17.34 -0.42 -43.35
N GLU A 174 -16.08 -0.58 -43.80
CA GLU A 174 -15.73 -0.82 -45.20
C GLU A 174 -16.28 -2.16 -45.73
N LEU A 175 -16.22 -3.20 -44.89
CA LEU A 175 -16.79 -4.52 -45.17
C LEU A 175 -18.31 -4.47 -45.28
N GLU A 176 -18.99 -3.76 -44.37
CA GLU A 176 -20.44 -3.56 -44.41
C GLU A 176 -20.88 -2.86 -45.70
N GLN A 177 -20.17 -1.79 -46.09
CA GLN A 177 -20.42 -1.09 -47.35
C GLN A 177 -20.22 -2.01 -48.56
N SER A 178 -19.13 -2.78 -48.58
CA SER A 178 -18.84 -3.73 -49.66
C SER A 178 -19.90 -4.83 -49.77
N GLN A 179 -20.38 -5.37 -48.63
CA GLN A 179 -21.48 -6.32 -48.62
C GLN A 179 -22.77 -5.73 -49.19
N GLN A 180 -23.07 -4.47 -48.86
CA GLN A 180 -24.25 -3.80 -49.41
C GLN A 180 -24.15 -3.61 -50.93
N VAL A 181 -22.96 -3.25 -51.43
CA VAL A 181 -22.70 -3.16 -52.88
C VAL A 181 -22.91 -4.52 -53.54
N LEU A 182 -22.30 -5.59 -53.02
CA LEU A 182 -22.44 -6.94 -53.58
C LEU A 182 -23.89 -7.43 -53.56
N LYS A 183 -24.66 -7.10 -52.51
CA LYS A 183 -26.09 -7.43 -52.45
C LYS A 183 -26.88 -6.74 -53.57
N ASN A 184 -26.57 -5.48 -53.85
CA ASN A 184 -27.20 -4.72 -54.92
C ASN A 184 -26.80 -5.27 -56.30
N GLU A 185 -25.51 -5.55 -56.52
CA GLU A 185 -25.01 -6.14 -57.77
C GLU A 185 -25.63 -7.52 -58.04
N LYS A 186 -25.76 -8.36 -57.00
CA LYS A 186 -26.43 -9.66 -57.11
C LYS A 186 -27.89 -9.50 -57.55
N ALA A 187 -28.63 -8.59 -56.92
CA ALA A 187 -30.03 -8.33 -57.29
C ALA A 187 -30.15 -7.79 -58.73
N GLU A 188 -29.22 -6.94 -59.17
CA GLU A 188 -29.18 -6.45 -60.54
C GLU A 188 -28.87 -7.57 -61.54
N LEU A 189 -27.91 -8.45 -61.21
CA LEU A 189 -27.54 -9.58 -62.04
C LEU A 189 -28.71 -10.57 -62.17
N GLU A 190 -29.40 -10.90 -61.08
CA GLU A 190 -30.62 -11.72 -61.09
C GLU A 190 -31.69 -11.10 -62.00
N ARG A 191 -31.90 -9.77 -61.93
CA ARG A 191 -32.83 -9.06 -62.83
C ARG A 191 -32.42 -9.14 -64.30
N ARG A 192 -31.12 -8.99 -64.60
CA ARG A 192 -30.58 -9.10 -65.97
C ARG A 192 -30.62 -10.53 -66.50
N HIS A 193 -30.51 -11.52 -65.63
CA HIS A 193 -30.49 -12.94 -65.99
C HIS A 193 -31.89 -13.56 -66.16
N ALA A 194 -32.92 -13.00 -65.51
CA ALA A 194 -34.29 -13.53 -65.57
C ALA A 194 -34.84 -13.79 -66.99
N PRO A 195 -34.62 -12.92 -68.01
CA PRO A 195 -35.06 -13.19 -69.38
C PRO A 195 -34.37 -14.41 -70.02
N TYR A 196 -33.09 -14.64 -69.70
CA TYR A 196 -32.31 -15.76 -70.26
C TYR A 196 -32.79 -17.10 -69.71
N GLN A 197 -33.14 -17.20 -68.42
CA GLN A 197 -33.72 -18.42 -67.84
C GLN A 197 -35.02 -18.83 -68.51
N LYS A 198 -35.88 -17.85 -68.83
CA LYS A 198 -37.11 -18.13 -69.56
C LYS A 198 -36.78 -18.61 -70.99
N LEU A 199 -35.78 -18.02 -71.63
CA LEU A 199 -35.38 -18.35 -73.01
C LEU A 199 -34.77 -19.76 -73.09
N GLU A 200 -33.97 -20.13 -72.09
CA GLU A 200 -33.40 -21.47 -71.94
C GLU A 200 -34.50 -22.53 -71.85
N LYS A 201 -35.50 -22.34 -70.97
CA LYS A 201 -36.66 -23.24 -70.88
C LYS A 201 -37.42 -23.36 -72.20
N LEU A 202 -37.66 -22.24 -72.87
CA LEU A 202 -38.32 -22.24 -74.18
C LEU A 202 -37.52 -23.07 -75.21
N TYR A 203 -36.19 -22.95 -75.18
CA TYR A 203 -35.32 -23.71 -76.07
C TYR A 203 -35.29 -25.21 -75.76
N GLU A 204 -35.23 -25.59 -74.49
CA GLU A 204 -35.28 -26.99 -74.05
C GLU A 204 -36.57 -27.68 -74.56
N VAL A 205 -37.73 -27.06 -74.31
CA VAL A 205 -39.01 -27.62 -74.76
C VAL A 205 -39.08 -27.66 -76.29
N PHE A 206 -38.59 -26.63 -76.99
CA PHE A 206 -38.50 -26.65 -78.45
C PHE A 206 -37.67 -27.84 -78.96
N LEU A 207 -36.52 -28.13 -78.36
CA LEU A 207 -35.66 -29.24 -78.80
C LEU A 207 -36.36 -30.60 -78.69
N GLU A 208 -37.19 -30.80 -77.68
CA GLU A 208 -37.95 -32.04 -77.46
C GLU A 208 -39.01 -32.30 -78.55
N VAL A 209 -39.59 -31.24 -79.13
CA VAL A 209 -40.70 -31.35 -80.10
C VAL A 209 -40.33 -30.95 -81.52
N LYS A 210 -39.07 -30.57 -81.78
CA LYS A 210 -38.63 -30.04 -83.08
C LYS A 210 -38.90 -30.98 -84.27
N ASP A 211 -38.97 -32.28 -84.04
CA ASP A 211 -39.25 -33.29 -85.08
C ASP A 211 -40.74 -33.37 -85.47
N ARG A 212 -41.63 -32.80 -84.65
CA ARG A 212 -43.07 -32.68 -84.94
C ARG A 212 -43.45 -31.36 -85.59
N LEU A 213 -42.56 -30.39 -85.55
CA LEU A 213 -42.77 -29.08 -86.14
C LEU A 213 -42.47 -29.15 -87.65
N ASN A 214 -43.51 -29.32 -88.47
CA ASN A 214 -43.39 -29.32 -89.92
C ASN A 214 -43.27 -27.89 -90.49
N PHE A 215 -42.29 -27.13 -89.98
CA PHE A 215 -41.91 -25.86 -90.60
C PHE A 215 -40.80 -26.16 -91.59
N ASN A 216 -41.04 -25.98 -92.90
CA ASN A 216 -39.97 -25.96 -93.92
C ASN A 216 -38.83 -24.96 -93.62
N PHE A 217 -38.98 -24.14 -92.57
CA PHE A 217 -38.05 -23.18 -92.03
C PHE A 217 -36.86 -23.79 -91.26
N VAL A 218 -37.05 -24.92 -90.56
CA VAL A 218 -36.00 -25.57 -89.73
C VAL A 218 -34.87 -26.15 -90.61
N ALA A 219 -35.13 -26.35 -91.91
CA ALA A 219 -34.12 -26.78 -92.87
C ALA A 219 -33.03 -25.71 -93.12
N THR A 220 -33.27 -24.44 -92.77
CA THR A 220 -32.36 -23.32 -93.10
C THR A 220 -31.92 -22.46 -91.91
N THR A 221 -32.58 -22.53 -90.75
CA THR A 221 -32.21 -21.73 -89.58
C THR A 221 -31.29 -22.47 -88.62
N HIS A 222 -30.17 -21.81 -88.30
CA HIS A 222 -29.07 -22.41 -87.56
C HIS A 222 -29.11 -22.11 -86.05
N SER A 223 -30.11 -21.36 -85.57
CA SER A 223 -30.30 -21.08 -84.14
C SER A 223 -31.79 -20.98 -83.75
N ALA A 224 -32.10 -21.29 -82.49
CA ALA A 224 -33.46 -21.11 -81.96
C ALA A 224 -33.89 -19.65 -81.82
N MET A 225 -32.95 -18.69 -81.80
CA MET A 225 -33.28 -17.27 -81.89
C MET A 225 -33.94 -16.94 -83.23
N ASP A 226 -33.51 -17.57 -84.32
CA ASP A 226 -34.08 -17.35 -85.65
C ASP A 226 -35.49 -17.93 -85.76
N LEU A 227 -35.75 -19.07 -85.10
CA LEU A 227 -37.08 -19.64 -84.97
C LEU A 227 -38.01 -18.71 -84.17
N ILE A 228 -37.57 -18.23 -83.01
CA ILE A 228 -38.36 -17.31 -82.18
C ILE A 228 -38.61 -15.98 -82.92
N ALA A 229 -37.61 -15.40 -83.57
CA ALA A 229 -37.74 -14.17 -84.35
C ALA A 229 -38.70 -14.35 -85.54
N SER A 230 -38.67 -15.50 -86.21
CA SER A 230 -39.58 -15.80 -87.32
C SER A 230 -41.02 -16.05 -86.86
N VAL A 231 -41.21 -16.81 -85.77
CA VAL A 231 -42.51 -16.99 -85.12
C VAL A 231 -43.06 -15.64 -84.66
N LEU A 232 -42.24 -14.73 -84.15
CA LEU A 232 -42.69 -13.40 -83.74
C LEU A 232 -42.94 -12.45 -84.94
N SER A 233 -42.29 -12.68 -86.09
CA SER A 233 -42.41 -11.83 -87.30
C SER A 233 -43.66 -12.11 -88.14
N ASP A 234 -44.19 -13.33 -88.14
CA ASP A 234 -45.49 -13.68 -88.75
C ASP A 234 -46.27 -14.58 -87.78
N SER A 235 -46.51 -14.00 -86.59
CA SER A 235 -47.10 -14.65 -85.42
C SER A 235 -48.40 -15.37 -85.71
N LYS A 236 -49.20 -14.91 -86.67
CA LYS A 236 -50.48 -15.55 -86.97
C LYS A 236 -50.27 -16.91 -87.61
N TYR A 237 -49.52 -16.97 -88.70
CA TYR A 237 -49.34 -18.21 -89.47
C TYR A 237 -48.67 -19.30 -88.62
N TYR A 238 -47.58 -18.94 -87.93
CA TYR A 238 -46.80 -19.91 -87.18
C TYR A 238 -47.49 -20.34 -85.87
N LEU A 239 -48.13 -19.43 -85.12
CA LEU A 239 -48.87 -19.80 -83.92
C LEU A 239 -50.11 -20.65 -84.26
N GLU A 240 -50.83 -20.32 -85.34
CA GLU A 240 -52.00 -21.10 -85.77
C GLU A 240 -51.60 -22.52 -86.20
N ASN A 241 -50.51 -22.66 -86.96
CA ASN A 241 -49.99 -23.98 -87.34
C ASN A 241 -49.50 -24.79 -86.13
N LEU A 242 -48.75 -24.16 -85.22
CA LEU A 242 -48.30 -24.81 -83.99
C LEU A 242 -49.48 -25.26 -83.13
N TYR A 243 -50.49 -24.40 -83.00
CA TYR A 243 -51.72 -24.69 -82.27
C TYR A 243 -52.46 -25.89 -82.86
N ASN A 244 -52.64 -25.91 -84.19
CA ASN A 244 -53.30 -27.01 -84.87
C ASN A 244 -52.51 -28.32 -84.72
N GLN A 245 -51.17 -28.25 -84.82
CA GLN A 245 -50.30 -29.41 -84.65
C GLN A 245 -50.35 -29.95 -83.21
N ALA A 246 -50.28 -29.07 -82.20
CA ALA A 246 -50.44 -29.46 -80.80
C ALA A 246 -51.80 -30.12 -80.57
N SER A 247 -52.87 -29.50 -81.08
CA SER A 247 -54.24 -30.03 -81.01
C SER A 247 -54.36 -31.41 -81.63
N GLN A 248 -53.68 -31.65 -82.76
CA GLN A 248 -53.69 -32.92 -83.46
C GLN A 248 -52.87 -34.00 -82.74
N GLU A 249 -51.63 -33.71 -82.34
CA GLU A 249 -50.74 -34.66 -81.65
C GLU A 249 -51.28 -35.06 -80.28
N LEU A 250 -52.05 -34.19 -79.62
CA LEU A 250 -52.74 -34.52 -78.38
C LEU A 250 -53.75 -35.68 -78.51
N SER A 251 -54.20 -36.03 -79.73
CA SER A 251 -55.01 -37.23 -79.97
C SER A 251 -54.23 -38.55 -79.77
N ASP A 252 -52.90 -38.54 -79.87
CA ASP A 252 -52.06 -39.72 -79.66
C ASP A 252 -51.62 -39.85 -78.19
N LYS A 253 -52.39 -40.63 -77.42
CA LYS A 253 -52.12 -40.87 -75.99
C LYS A 253 -50.83 -41.67 -75.70
N ARG A 254 -50.12 -42.17 -76.72
CA ARG A 254 -48.88 -42.94 -76.54
C ARG A 254 -47.62 -42.06 -76.55
N SER A 255 -47.77 -40.77 -76.81
CA SER A 255 -46.68 -39.81 -76.95
C SER A 255 -46.94 -38.58 -76.08
N ASP A 256 -45.98 -38.21 -75.24
CA ASP A 256 -46.01 -36.97 -74.44
C ASP A 256 -45.77 -35.71 -75.29
N LYS A 257 -45.39 -35.88 -76.56
CA LYS A 257 -45.12 -34.78 -77.51
C LYS A 257 -46.28 -33.81 -77.69
N GLY A 258 -47.54 -34.26 -77.60
CA GLY A 258 -48.69 -33.37 -77.66
C GLY A 258 -48.73 -32.39 -76.48
N GLU A 259 -48.45 -32.88 -75.27
CA GLU A 259 -48.37 -32.04 -74.06
C GLU A 259 -47.16 -31.10 -74.12
N LYS A 260 -46.03 -31.57 -74.63
CA LYS A 260 -44.82 -30.75 -74.86
C LYS A 260 -45.01 -29.67 -75.94
N LEU A 261 -45.79 -29.95 -76.99
CA LEU A 261 -46.15 -28.95 -78.00
C LEU A 261 -47.08 -27.89 -77.42
N ALA A 262 -47.99 -28.28 -76.53
CA ALA A 262 -48.84 -27.34 -75.81
C ALA A 262 -48.02 -26.48 -74.84
N GLU A 263 -47.06 -27.07 -74.12
CA GLU A 263 -46.08 -26.36 -73.29
C GLU A 263 -45.26 -25.37 -74.12
N LEU A 264 -44.73 -25.79 -75.28
CA LEU A 264 -44.01 -24.92 -76.21
C LEU A 264 -44.89 -23.74 -76.66
N PHE A 265 -46.14 -24.03 -77.04
CA PHE A 265 -47.09 -23.02 -77.47
C PHE A 265 -47.39 -22.01 -76.37
N ASP A 266 -47.62 -22.48 -75.14
CA ASP A 266 -47.83 -21.63 -73.97
C ASP A 266 -46.62 -20.74 -73.67
N LEU A 267 -45.42 -21.32 -73.68
CA LEU A 267 -44.16 -20.59 -73.49
C LEU A 267 -43.97 -19.53 -74.57
N LEU A 268 -44.15 -19.87 -75.85
CA LEU A 268 -44.04 -18.92 -76.97
C LEU A 268 -45.02 -17.76 -76.85
N PHE A 269 -46.26 -18.02 -76.43
CA PHE A 269 -47.25 -16.97 -76.28
C PHE A 269 -46.89 -15.99 -75.15
N GLU A 270 -46.17 -16.41 -74.10
CA GLU A 270 -45.62 -15.48 -73.09
C GLU A 270 -44.65 -14.45 -73.72
N TYR A 271 -43.97 -14.81 -74.81
CA TYR A 271 -43.05 -13.93 -75.55
C TYR A 271 -43.74 -13.09 -76.61
N VAL A 272 -44.90 -13.52 -77.13
CA VAL A 272 -45.69 -12.77 -78.11
C VAL A 272 -46.35 -11.59 -77.42
N LYS A 273 -45.84 -10.37 -77.67
CA LYS A 273 -46.40 -9.12 -77.13
C LYS A 273 -47.30 -8.37 -78.10
N ASP A 274 -47.72 -9.01 -79.20
CA ASP A 274 -48.63 -8.40 -80.16
C ASP A 274 -50.04 -8.32 -79.56
N SER A 275 -50.58 -7.10 -79.47
CA SER A 275 -51.91 -6.83 -78.88
C SER A 275 -53.06 -7.49 -79.64
N LYS A 276 -52.84 -7.95 -80.87
CA LYS A 276 -53.82 -8.72 -81.64
C LYS A 276 -54.04 -10.12 -81.07
N PHE A 277 -53.09 -10.64 -80.29
CA PHE A 277 -53.15 -11.95 -79.67
C PHE A 277 -53.53 -11.83 -78.19
N GLU A 278 -54.59 -12.51 -77.79
CA GLU A 278 -55.03 -12.57 -76.39
C GLU A 278 -55.08 -14.05 -75.95
N ARG A 279 -54.37 -14.44 -74.89
CA ARG A 279 -54.58 -15.79 -74.31
C ARG A 279 -56.00 -15.87 -73.76
N LEU A 280 -56.70 -16.95 -74.06
CA LEU A 280 -57.95 -17.22 -73.37
C LEU A 280 -57.65 -17.56 -71.91
N LYS A 281 -58.49 -17.06 -71.00
CA LYS A 281 -58.46 -17.49 -69.60
C LYS A 281 -58.85 -18.96 -69.52
N GLU A 282 -58.26 -19.68 -68.57
CA GLU A 282 -58.68 -21.04 -68.26
C GLU A 282 -60.15 -21.02 -67.86
N PRO A 283 -61.05 -21.70 -68.58
CA PRO A 283 -62.45 -21.61 -68.23
C PRO A 283 -62.69 -22.57 -67.07
N SER A 284 -63.07 -22.04 -65.92
CA SER A 284 -63.26 -22.79 -64.67
C SER A 284 -64.48 -23.72 -64.69
N ALA A 285 -65.43 -23.46 -65.59
CA ALA A 285 -66.64 -24.26 -65.79
C ALA A 285 -66.72 -24.80 -67.22
N TYR A 286 -67.65 -25.73 -67.45
CA TYR A 286 -67.87 -26.34 -68.75
C TYR A 286 -68.70 -25.42 -69.67
N ASP A 287 -68.01 -24.48 -70.30
CA ASP A 287 -68.53 -23.56 -71.30
C ASP A 287 -68.17 -24.06 -72.70
N TYR A 288 -69.19 -24.49 -73.45
CA TYR A 288 -69.07 -25.02 -74.81
C TYR A 288 -68.64 -23.97 -75.84
N SER A 289 -68.74 -22.68 -75.53
CA SER A 289 -68.44 -21.60 -76.48
C SER A 289 -66.94 -21.30 -76.64
N CYS A 290 -66.10 -21.79 -75.73
CA CYS A 290 -64.67 -21.46 -75.69
C CYS A 290 -63.74 -22.67 -75.51
N LYS A 291 -64.28 -23.89 -75.63
CA LYS A 291 -63.55 -25.15 -75.44
C LYS A 291 -63.77 -26.16 -76.55
N THR A 292 -62.80 -27.05 -76.71
CA THR A 292 -62.91 -28.28 -77.50
C THR A 292 -62.52 -29.47 -76.63
N LEU A 293 -63.18 -30.61 -76.85
CA LEU A 293 -62.88 -31.86 -76.15
C LEU A 293 -61.97 -32.73 -77.00
N TYR A 294 -61.29 -33.67 -76.35
CA TYR A 294 -60.67 -34.78 -77.06
C TYR A 294 -61.70 -35.53 -77.91
N PRO A 295 -61.35 -35.96 -79.14
CA PRO A 295 -62.25 -36.76 -79.97
C PRO A 295 -62.79 -38.02 -79.26
N GLU A 296 -62.02 -38.56 -78.32
CA GLU A 296 -62.33 -39.79 -77.58
C GLU A 296 -63.18 -39.58 -76.31
N GLN A 297 -63.51 -38.34 -75.91
CA GLN A 297 -64.14 -38.05 -74.61
C GLN A 297 -65.66 -37.81 -74.67
N ASN A 298 -66.39 -38.34 -73.67
CA ASN A 298 -67.82 -38.10 -73.44
C ASN A 298 -68.05 -37.34 -72.11
N THR A 299 -69.10 -36.52 -72.04
CA THR A 299 -69.16 -35.29 -71.23
C THR A 299 -69.48 -35.46 -69.72
N SER A 300 -68.46 -35.61 -68.86
CA SER A 300 -68.59 -35.59 -67.38
C SER A 300 -68.91 -34.18 -66.79
N GLN A 301 -68.91 -33.13 -67.63
CA GLN A 301 -69.09 -31.69 -67.27
C GLN A 301 -68.08 -31.13 -66.23
N LYS A 302 -67.26 -31.97 -65.60
CA LYS A 302 -66.16 -31.57 -64.71
C LYS A 302 -64.83 -31.55 -65.46
N MET A 303 -64.23 -30.37 -65.57
CA MET A 303 -62.89 -30.21 -66.13
C MET A 303 -61.84 -30.75 -65.16
N GLN A 304 -60.95 -31.62 -65.63
CA GLN A 304 -59.81 -32.13 -64.85
C GLN A 304 -58.59 -31.22 -65.01
N ARG A 305 -58.20 -30.92 -66.26
CA ARG A 305 -57.11 -29.98 -66.58
C ARG A 305 -57.32 -29.34 -67.95
N VAL A 306 -56.71 -28.18 -68.14
CA VAL A 306 -56.51 -27.60 -69.47
C VAL A 306 -55.26 -28.23 -70.07
N VAL A 307 -55.34 -28.77 -71.28
CA VAL A 307 -54.19 -29.44 -71.91
C VAL A 307 -53.56 -28.58 -73.00
N LEU A 308 -54.35 -27.79 -73.72
CA LEU A 308 -53.85 -26.74 -74.60
C LEU A 308 -54.72 -25.50 -74.43
N ARG A 309 -54.15 -24.44 -73.87
CA ARG A 309 -54.91 -23.20 -73.67
C ARG A 309 -55.14 -22.50 -75.02
N GLY A 310 -56.37 -22.08 -75.27
CA GLY A 310 -56.77 -21.40 -76.51
C GLY A 310 -56.36 -19.92 -76.53
N TYR A 311 -56.53 -19.25 -77.68
CA TYR A 311 -56.20 -17.84 -77.85
C TYR A 311 -57.19 -17.13 -78.78
N LYS A 312 -57.19 -15.80 -78.75
CA LYS A 312 -57.87 -14.97 -79.76
C LYS A 312 -56.85 -14.29 -80.66
N HIS A 313 -57.22 -14.12 -81.92
CA HIS A 313 -56.49 -13.28 -82.87
C HIS A 313 -57.48 -12.42 -83.66
N ASN A 314 -57.45 -11.09 -83.48
CA ASN A 314 -58.41 -10.15 -84.08
C ASN A 314 -59.87 -10.65 -83.97
N ASP A 315 -60.31 -10.93 -82.74
CA ASP A 315 -61.64 -11.44 -82.38
C ASP A 315 -61.98 -12.88 -82.83
N LYS A 316 -61.15 -13.54 -83.65
CA LYS A 316 -61.29 -14.97 -83.96
C LYS A 316 -60.81 -15.81 -82.78
N VAL A 317 -61.65 -16.72 -82.29
CA VAL A 317 -61.38 -17.58 -81.13
C VAL A 317 -60.84 -18.94 -81.57
N TYR A 318 -59.71 -19.34 -81.00
CA TYR A 318 -59.14 -20.69 -81.05
C TYR A 318 -59.39 -21.36 -79.70
N HIS A 319 -60.15 -22.46 -79.71
CA HIS A 319 -60.84 -23.00 -78.53
C HIS A 319 -59.95 -23.83 -77.61
N THR A 320 -59.93 -23.52 -76.31
CA THR A 320 -59.14 -24.25 -75.32
C THR A 320 -59.44 -25.75 -75.32
N ILE A 321 -58.42 -26.59 -75.45
CA ILE A 321 -58.57 -28.04 -75.35
C ILE A 321 -58.49 -28.46 -73.89
N VAL A 322 -59.54 -29.13 -73.42
CA VAL A 322 -59.63 -29.59 -72.04
C VAL A 322 -59.75 -31.09 -71.96
N ASP A 323 -59.15 -31.63 -70.90
CA ASP A 323 -59.36 -32.99 -70.46
C ASP A 323 -60.51 -32.98 -69.45
N MET A 324 -61.64 -33.57 -69.84
CA MET A 324 -62.76 -33.78 -68.93
C MET A 324 -62.45 -35.02 -68.10
N GLY A 325 -62.51 -34.87 -66.77
CA GLY A 325 -62.28 -36.00 -65.88
C GLY A 325 -63.21 -37.17 -66.24
N SER A 326 -62.70 -38.39 -66.12
CA SER A 326 -63.49 -39.61 -66.35
C SER A 326 -64.71 -39.68 -65.44
#